data_AF-A0AB35FYD7-F1
#
_entry.id   AF-A0AB35FYD7-F1
#
_cell.length_a   1.000
_cell.length_b   1.000
_cell.length_c   1.000
_cell.angle_alpha   90.00
_cell.angle_beta   90.00
_cell.angle_gamma   90.00
#
_symmetry.space_group_name_H-M   'P 1'
#
loop_
_entity.id
_entity.type
_entity.pdbx_description
1 polymer ?
#
loop_
_entity_poly.entity_id
_entity_poly.type
_entity_poly.pdbx_seq_one_letter_code
_entity_poly.pdbx_strand_id
1 'polypeptide(L)'
;MKKRGLWWIFGPVVVAFVLIFALFLAPFSLNHITHKNIRNASVSFSKNTFKGEAIKTAAFSDHSRRYVPFFGSSELLRLDTMHPSMLAAKYHRNYQPFLLGQAGTESLTHYLGMQEMTPALHKKQAVFIISQQWFTKKDTKLFFPEFYSPLQTVDWLRNINHITPTDRFIAGRLLEQKQIKDSDFYATLITKISDNKPLSKTDINLLSLRHRLLLRDDQLFSNFSRSSNWDKRVEPALKILPKQDSASSLLRQATKIGEKETTNNDFQIKNSFYRYRVKMRLKQLAQSQKAFDYRQSDEYADFQAVLAEFAKQHTDVLFIIQPVNQRWAHYTGLNQDMYYQSVDKIKKQLTTQGFNNIADFSHEGNANYFMQDTIHLGWNGWVAADRHINPFLTNGYKPTNYHINNNYLSREWQNLMPTSDNLEQFK
;
A
#
# COMPACT_ATOMS: atom_id res chain seq x y z
N MET A 1 -61.01 -1.17 25.84
CA MET A 1 -59.61 -1.41 25.42
C MET A 1 -58.81 -0.13 25.59
N LYS A 2 -57.85 -0.06 26.54
CA LYS A 2 -57.00 1.13 26.71
C LYS A 2 -56.17 1.32 25.44
N LYS A 3 -56.37 2.42 24.71
CA LYS A 3 -55.51 2.82 23.59
C LYS A 3 -54.09 2.94 24.14
N ARG A 4 -53.23 1.95 23.88
CA ARG A 4 -51.79 2.07 24.15
C ARG A 4 -51.31 3.21 23.25
N GLY A 5 -50.98 4.36 23.86
CA GLY A 5 -50.55 5.54 23.13
C GLY A 5 -49.33 5.24 22.27
N LEU A 6 -49.20 5.91 21.13
CA LEU A 6 -48.13 5.74 20.13
C LEU A 6 -46.73 5.63 20.78
N TRP A 7 -46.50 6.33 21.88
CA TRP A 7 -45.27 6.28 22.67
C TRP A 7 -44.89 4.90 23.23
N TRP A 8 -45.85 4.05 23.59
CA TRP A 8 -45.54 2.70 24.08
C TRP A 8 -45.08 1.75 22.96
N ILE A 9 -45.35 2.12 21.70
CA ILE A 9 -44.95 1.35 20.51
C ILE A 9 -43.64 1.93 19.95
N PHE A 10 -43.56 3.26 19.79
CA PHE A 10 -42.42 3.91 19.15
C PHE A 10 -41.40 4.51 20.13
N GLY A 11 -41.78 4.81 21.37
CA GLY A 11 -40.90 5.38 22.40
C GLY A 11 -39.66 4.52 22.66
N PRO A 12 -39.77 3.19 22.84
CA PRO A 12 -38.60 2.32 22.96
C PRO A 12 -37.67 2.36 21.75
N VAL A 13 -38.23 2.49 20.53
CA VAL A 13 -37.45 2.58 19.29
C VAL A 13 -36.70 3.91 19.22
N VAL A 14 -37.38 5.03 19.52
CA VAL A 14 -36.75 6.36 19.58
C VAL A 14 -35.65 6.40 20.63
N VAL A 15 -35.90 5.86 21.83
CA VAL A 15 -34.89 5.77 22.90
C VAL A 15 -33.71 4.91 22.45
N ALA A 16 -33.94 3.78 21.78
CA ALA A 16 -32.86 2.96 21.24
C ALA A 16 -32.01 3.72 20.21
N PHE A 17 -32.62 4.47 19.28
CA PHE A 17 -31.89 5.32 18.34
C PHE A 17 -31.07 6.41 19.05
N VAL A 18 -31.63 7.07 20.06
CA VAL A 18 -30.93 8.08 20.87
C VAL A 18 -29.76 7.45 21.62
N LEU A 19 -29.93 6.27 22.21
CA LEU A 19 -28.88 5.56 22.92
C LEU A 19 -27.75 5.11 21.98
N ILE A 20 -28.07 4.60 20.79
CA ILE A 20 -27.07 4.26 19.76
C ILE A 20 -26.33 5.53 19.32
N PHE A 21 -27.04 6.62 19.05
CA PHE A 21 -26.42 7.88 18.67
C PHE A 21 -25.51 8.43 19.78
N ALA A 22 -25.95 8.37 21.04
CA ALA A 22 -25.16 8.75 22.19
C ALA A 22 -23.91 7.86 22.35
N LEU A 23 -24.03 6.54 22.13
CA LEU A 23 -22.91 5.60 22.14
C LEU A 23 -21.87 5.97 21.06
N PHE A 24 -22.33 6.36 19.87
CA PHE A 24 -21.44 6.79 18.79
C PHE A 24 -20.67 8.08 19.10
N LEU A 25 -21.30 8.98 19.87
CA LEU A 25 -20.71 10.24 20.31
C LEU A 25 -19.87 10.15 21.60
N ALA A 26 -19.98 9.04 22.35
CA ALA A 26 -19.36 8.88 23.67
C ALA A 26 -17.81 8.98 23.65
N PRO A 27 -17.15 9.54 24.68
CA PRO A 27 -15.72 9.86 24.63
C PRO A 27 -14.77 8.66 24.86
N PHE A 28 -15.27 7.42 24.92
CA PHE A 28 -14.46 6.21 25.12
C PHE A 28 -14.40 5.34 23.86
N SER A 29 -13.31 4.58 23.68
CA SER A 29 -13.17 3.61 22.57
C SER A 29 -14.16 2.45 22.76
N LEU A 30 -14.82 2.03 21.68
CA LEU A 30 -15.68 0.83 21.71
C LEU A 30 -14.92 -0.47 21.45
N ASN A 31 -13.58 -0.39 21.31
CA ASN A 31 -12.79 -1.48 20.78
C ASN A 31 -11.81 -2.06 21.80
N HIS A 32 -11.79 -3.39 21.90
CA HIS A 32 -10.77 -4.14 22.64
C HIS A 32 -9.81 -4.84 21.64
N ILE A 33 -8.81 -4.10 21.15
CA ILE A 33 -7.80 -4.64 20.24
C ILE A 33 -6.69 -5.31 21.04
N THR A 34 -6.51 -6.63 20.88
CA THR A 34 -5.43 -7.38 21.54
C THR A 34 -4.15 -7.41 20.69
N HIS A 35 -2.99 -7.72 21.29
CA HIS A 35 -1.76 -7.98 20.54
C HIS A 35 -1.93 -9.10 19.49
N LYS A 36 -2.78 -10.10 19.76
CA LYS A 36 -3.13 -11.16 18.79
C LYS A 36 -3.89 -10.60 17.59
N ASN A 37 -4.83 -9.66 17.81
CA ASN A 37 -5.54 -8.98 16.73
C ASN A 37 -4.57 -8.19 15.85
N ILE A 38 -3.68 -7.40 16.46
CA ILE A 38 -2.67 -6.61 15.75
C ILE A 38 -1.75 -7.52 14.93
N ARG A 39 -1.22 -8.59 15.55
CA ARG A 39 -0.35 -9.57 14.87
C ARG A 39 -1.03 -10.20 13.67
N ASN A 40 -2.27 -10.64 13.81
CA ASN A 40 -3.03 -11.23 12.70
C ASN A 40 -3.37 -10.19 11.63
N ALA A 41 -3.66 -8.94 12.03
CA ALA A 41 -3.91 -7.83 11.12
C ALA A 41 -2.68 -7.50 10.26
N SER A 42 -1.47 -7.60 10.83
CA SER A 42 -0.20 -7.28 10.16
C SER A 42 0.08 -8.12 8.91
N VAL A 43 -0.55 -9.30 8.78
CA VAL A 43 -0.47 -10.20 7.63
C VAL A 43 -1.86 -10.56 7.08
N SER A 44 -2.88 -9.74 7.39
CA SER A 44 -4.28 -10.09 7.09
C SER A 44 -4.66 -9.87 5.64
N PHE A 45 -4.14 -8.79 5.04
CA PHE A 45 -4.63 -8.23 3.78
C PHE A 45 -6.13 -7.97 3.80
N SER A 46 -6.62 -7.51 4.95
CA SER A 46 -8.01 -7.12 5.10
C SER A 46 -8.24 -5.75 4.49
N LYS A 47 -9.29 -5.62 3.70
CA LYS A 47 -9.74 -4.30 3.25
C LYS A 47 -10.15 -3.42 4.42
N ASN A 48 -10.75 -3.98 5.48
CA ASN A 48 -11.11 -3.22 6.67
C ASN A 48 -9.86 -2.70 7.39
N THR A 49 -8.80 -3.52 7.50
CA THR A 49 -7.52 -3.08 8.06
C THR A 49 -6.84 -2.01 7.20
N PHE A 50 -6.95 -2.12 5.88
CA PHE A 50 -6.40 -1.12 4.97
C PHE A 50 -7.15 0.22 5.04
N LYS A 51 -8.49 0.17 5.02
CA LYS A 51 -9.41 1.31 4.98
C LYS A 51 -9.66 2.00 6.33
N GLY A 52 -9.33 1.32 7.42
CA GLY A 52 -9.70 1.68 8.77
C GLY A 52 -8.52 2.16 9.61
N GLU A 53 -8.79 3.04 10.56
CA GLU A 53 -7.80 3.71 11.40
C GLU A 53 -7.45 2.91 12.67
N ALA A 54 -8.44 2.31 13.35
CA ALA A 54 -8.31 1.82 14.72
C ALA A 54 -7.23 0.75 14.89
N ILE A 55 -7.19 -0.24 13.99
CA ILE A 55 -6.20 -1.32 14.06
C ILE A 55 -4.79 -0.85 13.69
N LYS A 56 -4.66 0.12 12.77
CA LYS A 56 -3.37 0.72 12.40
C LYS A 56 -2.83 1.56 13.56
N THR A 57 -3.67 2.39 14.16
CA THR A 57 -3.33 3.19 15.34
C THR A 57 -2.91 2.30 16.52
N ALA A 58 -3.64 1.22 16.77
CA ALA A 58 -3.25 0.24 17.81
C ALA A 58 -1.91 -0.43 17.49
N ALA A 59 -1.67 -0.81 16.23
CA ALA A 59 -0.41 -1.43 15.81
C ALA A 59 0.79 -0.50 15.97
N PHE A 60 0.69 0.73 15.47
CA PHE A 60 1.83 1.66 15.42
C PHE A 60 2.07 2.42 16.73
N SER A 61 1.19 2.24 17.72
CA SER A 61 1.35 2.71 19.10
C SER A 61 1.70 1.58 20.08
N ASP A 62 1.85 0.33 19.60
CA ASP A 62 2.20 -0.81 20.45
C ASP A 62 3.66 -0.72 20.92
N HIS A 63 3.86 -0.47 22.21
CA HIS A 63 5.19 -0.40 22.83
C HIS A 63 5.85 -1.77 23.01
N SER A 64 5.09 -2.87 22.98
CA SER A 64 5.63 -4.22 23.12
C SER A 64 6.26 -4.76 21.83
N ARG A 65 5.82 -4.25 20.68
CA ARG A 65 6.24 -4.71 19.36
C ARG A 65 6.27 -3.56 18.38
N ARG A 66 7.44 -3.26 17.84
CA ARG A 66 7.61 -2.26 16.78
C ARG A 66 7.05 -2.77 15.45
N TYR A 67 5.85 -2.33 15.07
CA TYR A 67 5.31 -2.53 13.72
C TYR A 67 5.84 -1.46 12.76
N VAL A 68 6.21 -1.88 11.55
CA VAL A 68 6.73 -1.01 10.49
C VAL A 68 5.79 -1.12 9.27
N PRO A 69 5.30 -0.01 8.70
CA PRO A 69 4.44 -0.07 7.53
C PRO A 69 5.22 -0.55 6.29
N PHE A 70 4.67 -1.55 5.61
CA PHE A 70 5.14 -2.05 4.32
C PHE A 70 4.06 -1.79 3.29
N PHE A 71 4.28 -0.79 2.43
CA PHE A 71 3.37 -0.41 1.36
C PHE A 71 3.67 -1.21 0.09
N GLY A 72 2.61 -1.56 -0.62
CA GLY A 72 2.70 -2.33 -1.85
C GLY A 72 1.32 -2.69 -2.40
N SER A 73 1.24 -3.73 -3.21
CA SER A 73 0.03 -4.23 -3.86
C SER A 73 -0.07 -5.75 -3.68
N SER A 74 -0.23 -6.51 -4.76
CA SER A 74 -0.40 -7.97 -4.71
C SER A 74 0.87 -8.76 -4.38
N GLU A 75 2.06 -8.16 -4.46
CA GLU A 75 3.33 -8.77 -4.05
C GLU A 75 3.34 -9.10 -2.56
N LEU A 76 2.73 -8.25 -1.72
CA LEU A 76 2.63 -8.51 -0.28
C LEU A 76 1.77 -9.75 0.02
N LEU A 77 0.81 -10.08 -0.86
CA LEU A 77 -0.04 -11.27 -0.74
C LEU A 77 0.71 -12.59 -0.96
N ARG A 78 1.91 -12.52 -1.55
CA ARG A 78 2.75 -13.67 -1.85
C ARG A 78 3.58 -14.07 -0.63
N LEU A 79 2.86 -14.45 0.44
CA LEU A 79 3.43 -14.98 1.70
C LEU A 79 4.12 -16.34 1.49
N ASP A 80 5.22 -16.37 0.75
CA ASP A 80 6.13 -17.52 0.75
C ASP A 80 7.02 -17.56 1.99
N THR A 81 7.79 -18.63 2.10
CA THR A 81 8.62 -18.93 3.27
C THR A 81 9.68 -17.86 3.53
N MET A 82 10.13 -17.11 2.52
CA MET A 82 11.16 -16.08 2.64
C MET A 82 10.60 -14.68 2.78
N HIS A 83 9.27 -14.52 2.78
CA HIS A 83 8.63 -13.21 2.90
C HIS A 83 9.08 -12.47 4.19
N PRO A 84 9.25 -11.13 4.17
CA PRO A 84 9.78 -10.36 5.31
C PRO A 84 9.09 -10.62 6.64
N SER A 85 7.76 -10.80 6.63
CA SER A 85 6.99 -11.13 7.84
C SER A 85 7.38 -12.47 8.48
N MET A 86 7.82 -13.45 7.66
CA MET A 86 8.29 -14.76 8.12
C MET A 86 9.67 -14.65 8.75
N LEU A 87 10.58 -13.94 8.07
CA LEU A 87 11.95 -13.74 8.53
C LEU A 87 11.97 -12.97 9.85
N ALA A 88 11.21 -11.87 9.92
CA ALA A 88 11.08 -11.06 11.13
C ALA A 88 10.52 -11.86 12.33
N ALA A 89 9.53 -12.72 12.08
CA ALA A 89 8.96 -13.58 13.11
C ALA A 89 9.90 -14.73 13.54
N LYS A 90 10.56 -15.39 12.58
CA LYS A 90 11.47 -16.53 12.82
C LYS A 90 12.67 -16.15 13.66
N TYR A 91 13.28 -15.01 13.33
CA TYR A 91 14.53 -14.57 13.92
C TYR A 91 14.33 -13.53 15.01
N HIS A 92 13.10 -13.33 15.47
CA HIS A 92 12.75 -12.40 16.54
C HIS A 92 13.34 -11.01 16.33
N ARG A 93 13.33 -10.52 15.08
CA ARG A 93 13.92 -9.22 14.73
C ARG A 93 13.24 -8.11 15.51
N ASN A 94 13.91 -6.98 15.71
CA ASN A 94 13.39 -5.85 16.49
C ASN A 94 12.23 -5.08 15.82
N TYR A 95 11.68 -5.60 14.73
CA TYR A 95 10.52 -5.07 14.01
C TYR A 95 9.60 -6.19 13.53
N GLN A 96 8.34 -5.84 13.23
CA GLN A 96 7.37 -6.67 12.50
C GLN A 96 6.81 -5.88 11.30
N PRO A 97 6.86 -6.41 10.07
CA PRO A 97 6.16 -5.80 8.96
C PRO A 97 4.65 -5.76 9.21
N PHE A 98 4.03 -4.60 8.98
CA PHE A 98 2.59 -4.42 8.89
C PHE A 98 2.24 -4.15 7.43
N LEU A 99 1.69 -5.17 6.77
CA LEU A 99 1.51 -5.19 5.33
C LEU A 99 0.27 -4.37 4.92
N LEU A 100 0.50 -3.31 4.15
CA LEU A 100 -0.48 -2.36 3.66
C LEU A 100 -0.50 -2.41 2.13
N GLY A 101 -1.31 -3.31 1.58
CA GLY A 101 -1.44 -3.48 0.15
C GLY A 101 -2.18 -4.74 -0.26
N GLN A 102 -2.87 -4.67 -1.39
CA GLN A 102 -3.57 -5.77 -2.05
C GLN A 102 -3.57 -5.53 -3.57
N ALA A 103 -3.97 -6.53 -4.36
CA ALA A 103 -4.14 -6.32 -5.80
C ALA A 103 -5.04 -5.10 -6.08
N GLY A 104 -4.52 -4.11 -6.81
CA GLY A 104 -5.23 -2.87 -7.14
C GLY A 104 -5.02 -1.71 -6.15
N THR A 105 -4.24 -1.88 -5.08
CA THR A 105 -3.76 -0.72 -4.31
C THR A 105 -2.56 -0.09 -4.99
N GLU A 106 -2.73 1.14 -5.44
CA GLU A 106 -1.75 2.00 -6.13
C GLU A 106 -1.53 3.29 -5.32
N SER A 107 -0.74 4.24 -5.83
CA SER A 107 -0.23 5.38 -5.06
C SER A 107 -1.32 6.29 -4.50
N LEU A 108 -2.37 6.60 -5.28
CA LEU A 108 -3.48 7.45 -4.80
C LEU A 108 -4.16 6.85 -3.56
N THR A 109 -4.38 5.54 -3.58
CA THR A 109 -5.00 4.83 -2.46
C THR A 109 -4.06 4.77 -1.25
N HIS A 110 -2.75 4.56 -1.47
CA HIS A 110 -1.76 4.61 -0.40
C HIS A 110 -1.66 6.00 0.23
N TYR A 111 -1.65 7.06 -0.58
CA TYR A 111 -1.63 8.43 -0.10
C TYR A 111 -2.79 8.73 0.85
N LEU A 112 -4.02 8.35 0.47
CA LEU A 112 -5.20 8.48 1.35
C LEU A 112 -5.04 7.65 2.63
N GLY A 113 -4.57 6.40 2.50
CA GLY A 113 -4.32 5.53 3.65
C GLY A 113 -3.29 6.07 4.64
N MET A 114 -2.30 6.84 4.18
CA MET A 114 -1.29 7.49 5.01
C MET A 114 -1.87 8.58 5.92
N GLN A 115 -2.96 9.23 5.51
CA GLN A 115 -3.59 10.33 6.26
C GLN A 115 -4.17 9.89 7.61
N GLU A 116 -4.56 8.62 7.73
CA GLU A 116 -5.03 7.99 8.97
C GLU A 116 -3.88 7.58 9.91
N MET A 117 -2.63 7.61 9.45
CA MET A 117 -1.48 7.06 10.19
C MET A 117 -0.28 7.99 10.23
N THR A 118 -0.48 9.30 10.15
CA THR A 118 0.61 10.29 10.18
C THR A 118 1.55 10.12 11.39
N PRO A 119 1.11 9.79 12.63
CA PRO A 119 2.03 9.53 13.75
C PRO A 119 2.84 8.22 13.61
N ALA A 120 2.39 7.30 12.76
CA ALA A 120 3.13 6.08 12.42
C ALA A 120 4.23 6.33 11.38
N LEU A 121 4.15 7.46 10.67
CA LEU A 121 5.11 7.88 9.64
C LEU A 121 6.09 8.93 10.18
N HIS A 122 5.63 9.82 11.07
CA HIS A 122 6.43 10.94 11.54
C HIS A 122 7.74 10.50 12.18
N LYS A 123 8.88 10.84 11.55
CA LYS A 123 10.24 10.47 11.98
C LYS A 123 10.40 8.97 12.26
N LYS A 124 9.77 8.15 11.42
CA LYS A 124 9.79 6.68 11.49
C LYS A 124 10.27 6.10 10.16
N GLN A 125 10.42 4.78 10.14
CA GLN A 125 10.84 4.05 8.95
C GLN A 125 9.65 3.40 8.25
N ALA A 126 9.69 3.35 6.92
CA ALA A 126 8.73 2.62 6.10
C ALA A 126 9.43 1.85 4.97
N VAL A 127 8.77 0.83 4.44
CA VAL A 127 9.18 0.15 3.20
C VAL A 127 8.09 0.37 2.16
N PHE A 128 8.47 0.73 0.94
CA PHE A 128 7.53 0.95 -0.16
C PHE A 128 7.97 0.16 -1.39
N ILE A 129 7.18 -0.83 -1.80
CA ILE A 129 7.47 -1.65 -2.97
C ILE A 129 6.81 -1.03 -4.20
N ILE A 130 7.59 -0.80 -5.25
CA ILE A 130 7.15 -0.21 -6.51
C ILE A 130 7.04 -1.31 -7.55
N SER A 131 5.91 -1.30 -8.27
CA SER A 131 5.61 -2.22 -9.35
C SER A 131 5.34 -1.42 -10.62
N GLN A 132 6.14 -1.61 -11.68
CA GLN A 132 6.01 -0.86 -12.94
C GLN A 132 4.63 -1.06 -13.59
N GLN A 133 3.94 -2.16 -13.26
CA GLN A 133 2.62 -2.50 -13.77
C GLN A 133 1.52 -1.53 -13.30
N TRP A 134 1.77 -0.69 -12.29
CA TRP A 134 0.87 0.40 -11.90
C TRP A 134 0.90 1.55 -12.92
N PHE A 135 2.04 1.75 -13.60
CA PHE A 135 2.32 2.92 -14.42
C PHE A 135 1.81 2.77 -15.86
N THR A 136 0.59 2.28 -16.05
CA THR A 136 0.04 2.16 -17.41
C THR A 136 -0.59 3.47 -17.89
N LYS A 137 -0.67 3.67 -19.20
CA LYS A 137 -1.24 4.90 -19.82
C LYS A 137 -2.74 5.08 -19.57
N LYS A 138 -3.49 4.00 -19.36
CA LYS A 138 -4.92 4.09 -19.04
C LYS A 138 -5.04 4.30 -17.54
N ASP A 139 -5.92 5.21 -17.14
CA ASP A 139 -6.27 5.44 -15.73
C ASP A 139 -6.77 4.11 -15.12
N THR A 140 -5.91 3.45 -14.33
CA THR A 140 -6.14 2.13 -13.70
C THR A 140 -7.01 2.22 -12.44
N LYS A 141 -7.58 3.39 -12.13
CA LYS A 141 -8.52 3.62 -11.01
C LYS A 141 -9.79 2.76 -11.03
N LEU A 142 -9.91 1.80 -11.94
CA LEU A 142 -10.88 0.70 -11.86
C LEU A 142 -10.98 0.10 -10.45
N PHE A 143 -9.87 0.01 -9.71
CA PHE A 143 -9.82 -0.55 -8.36
C PHE A 143 -9.97 0.49 -7.23
N PHE A 144 -9.93 1.79 -7.52
CA PHE A 144 -10.10 2.84 -6.49
C PHE A 144 -11.40 2.66 -5.66
N PRO A 145 -12.58 2.37 -6.26
CA PRO A 145 -13.81 2.09 -5.51
C PRO A 145 -13.66 0.98 -4.45
N GLU A 146 -12.85 -0.03 -4.76
CA GLU A 146 -12.66 -1.20 -3.91
C GLU A 146 -11.89 -0.86 -2.64
N PHE A 147 -10.98 0.12 -2.70
CA PHE A 147 -10.11 0.52 -1.59
C PHE A 147 -10.43 1.90 -0.99
N TYR A 148 -11.29 2.69 -1.62
CA TYR A 148 -11.74 3.97 -1.09
C TYR A 148 -12.34 3.86 0.31
N SER A 149 -11.93 4.78 1.19
CA SER A 149 -12.45 4.97 2.53
C SER A 149 -12.89 6.43 2.71
N PRO A 150 -14.16 6.69 3.09
CA PRO A 150 -14.58 8.03 3.48
C PRO A 150 -13.82 8.55 4.71
N LEU A 151 -13.38 7.66 5.61
CA LEU A 151 -12.62 8.04 6.81
C LEU A 151 -11.28 8.69 6.41
N GLN A 152 -10.52 8.02 5.55
CA GLN A 152 -9.27 8.55 4.96
C GLN A 152 -9.43 9.92 4.31
N THR A 153 -10.55 10.13 3.60
CA THR A 153 -10.82 11.43 2.95
C THR A 153 -11.12 12.52 3.97
N VAL A 154 -11.87 12.18 5.02
CA VAL A 154 -12.11 13.11 6.13
C VAL A 154 -10.81 13.43 6.87
N ASP A 155 -9.94 12.46 7.11
CA ASP A 155 -8.65 12.69 7.75
C ASP A 155 -7.70 13.52 6.88
N TRP A 156 -7.66 13.25 5.58
CA TRP A 156 -6.95 14.12 4.63
C TRP A 156 -7.39 15.58 4.77
N LEU A 157 -8.70 15.85 4.64
CA LEU A 157 -9.26 17.21 4.72
C LEU A 157 -8.96 17.88 6.07
N ARG A 158 -8.97 17.12 7.16
CA ARG A 158 -8.65 17.61 8.52
C ARG A 158 -7.16 17.86 8.72
N ASN A 159 -6.29 17.15 8.03
CA ASN A 159 -4.82 17.27 8.11
C ASN A 159 -4.27 18.42 7.24
N ILE A 160 -5.11 19.11 6.46
CA ILE A 160 -4.73 20.30 5.68
C ILE A 160 -4.71 21.52 6.59
N ASN A 161 -3.51 21.86 7.07
CA ASN A 161 -3.27 23.15 7.74
C ASN A 161 -3.08 24.28 6.72
N HIS A 162 -2.41 23.98 5.61
CA HIS A 162 -2.13 24.88 4.50
C HIS A 162 -2.31 24.08 3.20
N ILE A 163 -3.00 24.66 2.22
CA ILE A 163 -3.24 23.98 0.93
C ILE A 163 -1.94 23.99 0.12
N THR A 164 -1.43 22.80 -0.20
CA THR A 164 -0.22 22.62 -1.02
C THR A 164 -0.57 22.31 -2.48
N PRO A 165 0.39 22.39 -3.42
CA PRO A 165 0.19 21.89 -4.78
C PRO A 165 -0.23 20.42 -4.83
N THR A 166 0.30 19.59 -3.93
CA THR A 166 -0.11 18.19 -3.77
C THR A 166 -1.57 18.06 -3.36
N ASP A 167 -2.04 18.87 -2.39
CA ASP A 167 -3.46 18.84 -1.98
C ASP A 167 -4.40 19.22 -3.14
N ARG A 168 -4.02 20.23 -3.94
CA ARG A 168 -4.79 20.63 -5.11
C ARG A 168 -4.82 19.54 -6.19
N PHE A 169 -3.68 18.90 -6.43
CA PHE A 169 -3.59 17.76 -7.35
C PHE A 169 -4.50 16.62 -6.87
N ILE A 170 -4.40 16.22 -5.61
CA ILE A 170 -5.23 15.16 -5.02
C ILE A 170 -6.71 15.54 -5.08
N ALA A 171 -7.07 16.78 -4.78
CA ALA A 171 -8.44 17.26 -4.92
C ALA A 171 -8.98 17.04 -6.34
N GLY A 172 -8.21 17.41 -7.37
CA GLY A 172 -8.56 17.14 -8.76
C GLY A 172 -8.75 15.65 -9.05
N ARG A 173 -7.82 14.80 -8.61
CA ARG A 173 -7.89 13.34 -8.80
C ARG A 173 -9.10 12.71 -8.12
N LEU A 174 -9.48 13.20 -6.93
CA LEU A 174 -10.63 12.74 -6.16
C LEU A 174 -11.95 13.19 -6.79
N LEU A 175 -12.04 14.41 -7.32
CA LEU A 175 -13.25 14.92 -7.98
C LEU A 175 -13.60 14.16 -9.27
N GLU A 176 -12.66 13.43 -9.87
CA GLU A 176 -12.93 12.51 -10.98
C GLU A 176 -13.69 11.24 -10.53
N GLN A 177 -13.66 10.90 -9.23
CA GLN A 177 -14.19 9.65 -8.68
C GLN A 177 -15.68 9.77 -8.35
N LYS A 178 -16.46 8.75 -8.72
CA LYS A 178 -17.92 8.69 -8.45
C LYS A 178 -18.24 8.83 -6.97
N GLN A 179 -17.45 8.18 -6.12
CA GLN A 179 -17.59 8.20 -4.65
C GLN A 179 -17.52 9.61 -4.05
N ILE A 180 -16.87 10.54 -4.75
CA ILE A 180 -16.69 11.92 -4.33
C ILE A 180 -17.67 12.82 -5.06
N LYS A 181 -17.68 12.78 -6.40
CA LYS A 181 -18.47 13.70 -7.22
C LYS A 181 -19.98 13.53 -7.03
N ASP A 182 -20.44 12.32 -6.69
CA ASP A 182 -21.85 12.01 -6.46
C ASP A 182 -22.25 12.26 -4.98
N SER A 183 -21.34 12.83 -4.17
CA SER A 183 -21.59 13.21 -2.78
C SER A 183 -21.43 14.72 -2.61
N ASP A 184 -22.53 15.45 -2.49
CA ASP A 184 -22.52 16.92 -2.33
C ASP A 184 -21.61 17.38 -1.18
N PHE A 185 -21.59 16.63 -0.08
CA PHE A 185 -20.73 16.90 1.07
C PHE A 185 -19.23 16.87 0.68
N TYR A 186 -18.76 15.76 0.09
CA TYR A 186 -17.34 15.64 -0.27
C TYR A 186 -16.98 16.52 -1.47
N ALA A 187 -17.81 16.55 -2.51
CA ALA A 187 -17.58 17.35 -3.70
C ALA A 187 -17.41 18.85 -3.34
N THR A 188 -18.27 19.38 -2.47
CA THR A 188 -18.19 20.79 -2.03
C THR A 188 -16.88 21.09 -1.30
N LEU A 189 -16.50 20.26 -0.32
CA LEU A 189 -15.30 20.48 0.48
C LEU A 189 -14.02 20.32 -0.34
N ILE A 190 -13.98 19.30 -1.22
CA ILE A 190 -12.80 19.01 -2.04
C ILE A 190 -12.64 20.05 -3.16
N THR A 191 -13.74 20.58 -3.70
CA THR A 191 -13.69 21.70 -4.66
C THR A 191 -13.04 22.94 -4.03
N LYS A 192 -13.31 23.25 -2.76
CA LYS A 192 -12.62 24.34 -2.05
C LYS A 192 -11.11 24.12 -2.06
N ILE A 193 -10.64 22.90 -1.76
CA ILE A 193 -9.21 22.57 -1.79
C ILE A 193 -8.63 22.75 -3.21
N SER A 194 -9.30 22.21 -4.24
CA SER A 194 -8.89 22.36 -5.65
C SER A 194 -8.73 23.83 -6.06
N ASP A 195 -9.68 24.67 -5.64
CA ASP A 195 -9.73 26.11 -5.87
C ASP A 195 -8.75 26.93 -5.00
N ASN A 196 -7.93 26.27 -4.17
CA ASN A 196 -7.04 26.91 -3.21
C ASN A 196 -7.79 27.80 -2.19
N LYS A 197 -9.00 27.40 -1.80
CA LYS A 197 -9.83 28.05 -0.79
C LYS A 197 -9.76 27.25 0.51
N PRO A 198 -9.34 27.84 1.65
CA PRO A 198 -9.28 27.14 2.91
C PRO A 198 -10.67 26.72 3.40
N LEU A 199 -10.71 25.63 4.17
CA LEU A 199 -11.93 25.19 4.84
C LEU A 199 -12.29 26.17 5.98
N SER A 200 -13.56 26.52 6.08
CA SER A 200 -14.06 27.37 7.17
C SER A 200 -14.12 26.61 8.50
N LYS A 201 -14.27 27.33 9.62
CA LYS A 201 -14.49 26.70 10.93
C LYS A 201 -15.71 25.76 10.94
N THR A 202 -16.76 26.11 10.20
CA THR A 202 -17.96 25.28 10.06
C THR A 202 -17.66 23.98 9.30
N ASP A 203 -16.88 24.06 8.22
CA ASP A 203 -16.45 22.89 7.46
C ASP A 203 -15.64 21.93 8.35
N ILE A 204 -14.68 22.46 9.13
CA ILE A 204 -13.85 21.68 10.05
C ILE A 204 -14.68 21.03 11.17
N ASN A 205 -15.67 21.73 11.72
CA ASN A 205 -16.57 21.18 12.73
C ASN A 205 -17.41 20.02 12.17
N LEU A 206 -17.92 20.19 10.94
CA LEU A 206 -18.70 19.15 10.27
C LEU A 206 -17.84 17.93 9.92
N LEU A 207 -16.61 18.14 9.46
CA LEU A 207 -15.62 17.07 9.27
C LEU A 207 -15.28 16.35 10.57
N SER A 208 -15.16 17.07 11.68
CA SER A 208 -14.86 16.48 12.99
C SER A 208 -16.01 15.60 13.50
N LEU A 209 -17.26 16.01 13.26
CA LEU A 209 -18.43 15.16 13.53
C LEU A 209 -18.44 13.92 12.63
N ARG A 210 -18.21 14.11 11.32
CA ARG A 210 -18.16 13.00 10.36
C ARG A 210 -17.06 12.00 10.69
N HIS A 211 -15.87 12.48 11.06
CA HIS A 211 -14.74 11.65 11.51
C HIS A 211 -15.14 10.79 12.69
N ARG A 212 -15.73 11.39 13.75
CA ARG A 212 -16.12 10.66 14.95
C ARG A 212 -17.08 9.51 14.66
N LEU A 213 -18.06 9.72 13.77
CA LEU A 213 -19.01 8.69 13.36
C LEU A 213 -18.31 7.55 12.59
N LEU A 214 -17.50 7.90 11.59
CA LEU A 214 -16.79 6.92 10.77
C LEU A 214 -15.72 6.14 11.55
N LEU A 215 -14.99 6.81 12.44
CA LEU A 215 -14.03 6.16 13.34
C LEU A 215 -14.76 5.20 14.28
N ARG A 216 -15.98 5.52 14.70
CA ARG A 216 -16.76 4.62 15.54
C ARG A 216 -17.22 3.38 14.80
N ASP A 217 -17.70 3.54 13.57
CA ASP A 217 -17.99 2.42 12.67
C ASP A 217 -16.74 1.55 12.49
N ASP A 218 -15.59 2.16 12.22
CA ASP A 218 -14.33 1.44 12.10
C ASP A 218 -13.95 0.70 13.39
N GLN A 219 -14.10 1.33 14.56
CA GLN A 219 -13.87 0.66 15.84
C GLN A 219 -14.78 -0.58 15.95
N LEU A 220 -16.07 -0.46 15.70
CA LEU A 220 -16.97 -1.60 15.80
C LEU A 220 -16.62 -2.73 14.81
N PHE A 221 -16.23 -2.40 13.57
CA PHE A 221 -16.16 -3.39 12.48
C PHE A 221 -14.75 -3.84 12.06
N SER A 222 -13.68 -3.12 12.44
CA SER A 222 -12.29 -3.44 12.07
C SER A 222 -11.80 -4.78 12.65
N ASN A 223 -12.21 -5.11 13.87
CA ASN A 223 -11.83 -6.34 14.57
C ASN A 223 -12.47 -7.62 14.00
N PHE A 224 -13.50 -7.49 13.15
CA PHE A 224 -14.16 -8.64 12.53
C PHE A 224 -13.36 -9.28 11.40
N SER A 225 -12.21 -8.71 11.01
CA SER A 225 -11.34 -9.35 10.03
C SER A 225 -10.57 -10.53 10.64
N ARG A 226 -11.21 -11.70 10.61
CA ARG A 226 -10.60 -12.98 10.99
C ARG A 226 -9.67 -13.47 9.88
N SER A 227 -8.46 -12.92 9.80
CA SER A 227 -7.41 -13.57 9.01
C SER A 227 -6.83 -14.76 9.77
N SER A 228 -6.62 -15.86 9.04
CA SER A 228 -5.90 -17.04 9.52
C SER A 228 -4.50 -17.16 8.90
N ASN A 229 -4.00 -16.09 8.25
CA ASN A 229 -2.70 -16.12 7.58
C ASN A 229 -1.54 -16.34 8.54
N TRP A 230 -1.63 -15.83 9.78
CA TRP A 230 -0.60 -16.12 10.79
C TRP A 230 -0.48 -17.63 11.03
N ASP A 231 -1.57 -18.27 11.42
CA ASP A 231 -1.59 -19.70 11.77
C ASP A 231 -1.36 -20.61 10.55
N LYS A 232 -1.85 -20.22 9.36
CA LYS A 232 -1.81 -21.06 8.14
C LYS A 232 -0.62 -20.81 7.23
N ARG A 233 0.07 -19.67 7.35
CA ARG A 233 1.21 -19.29 6.49
C ARG A 233 2.45 -18.98 7.31
N VAL A 234 2.32 -18.14 8.34
CA VAL A 234 3.48 -17.71 9.13
C VAL A 234 4.05 -18.84 9.97
N GLU A 235 3.25 -19.44 10.86
CA GLU A 235 3.73 -20.50 11.75
C GLU A 235 4.32 -21.71 11.00
N PRO A 236 3.73 -22.20 9.89
CA PRO A 236 4.35 -23.25 9.08
C PRO A 236 5.69 -22.84 8.47
N ALA A 237 5.83 -21.60 7.99
CA ALA A 237 7.08 -21.11 7.40
C ALA A 237 8.21 -21.10 8.43
N LEU A 238 7.93 -20.77 9.70
CA LEU A 238 8.94 -20.74 10.77
C LEU A 238 9.59 -22.12 10.99
N LYS A 239 8.88 -23.22 10.73
CA LYS A 239 9.40 -24.59 10.87
C LYS A 239 10.32 -24.98 9.70
N ILE A 240 10.16 -24.35 8.55
CA ILE A 240 10.92 -24.63 7.32
C ILE A 240 12.17 -23.76 7.25
N LEU A 241 12.11 -22.52 7.76
CA LEU A 241 13.22 -21.58 7.74
C LEU A 241 14.44 -22.12 8.52
N PRO A 242 15.67 -21.88 8.01
CA PRO A 242 16.88 -22.34 8.66
C PRO A 242 17.03 -21.69 10.05
N LYS A 243 17.79 -22.34 10.94
CA LYS A 243 18.01 -21.81 12.29
C LYS A 243 18.84 -20.51 12.30
N GLN A 244 19.79 -20.38 11.38
CA GLN A 244 20.66 -19.21 11.27
C GLN A 244 20.04 -18.14 10.36
N ASP A 245 19.98 -16.90 10.84
CA ASP A 245 19.63 -15.70 10.04
C ASP A 245 20.85 -15.25 9.23
N SER A 246 21.23 -16.02 8.21
CA SER A 246 22.33 -15.68 7.31
C SER A 246 21.91 -15.76 5.86
N ALA A 247 22.36 -14.79 5.06
CA ALA A 247 21.99 -14.67 3.66
C ALA A 247 22.30 -15.95 2.84
N SER A 248 23.40 -16.63 3.14
CA SER A 248 23.78 -17.89 2.48
C SER A 248 22.84 -19.05 2.83
N SER A 249 22.46 -19.18 4.10
CA SER A 249 21.54 -20.24 4.56
C SER A 249 20.13 -20.01 4.04
N LEU A 250 19.66 -18.76 4.08
CA LEU A 250 18.39 -18.35 3.50
C LEU A 250 18.34 -18.60 2.00
N LEU A 251 19.36 -18.17 1.25
CA LEU A 251 19.41 -18.34 -0.21
C LEU A 251 19.39 -19.82 -0.62
N ARG A 252 20.15 -20.67 0.09
CA ARG A 252 20.15 -22.13 -0.15
C ARG A 252 18.77 -22.75 0.08
N GLN A 253 18.12 -22.39 1.18
CA GLN A 253 16.78 -22.88 1.48
C GLN A 253 15.75 -22.33 0.48
N ALA A 254 15.88 -21.08 0.07
CA ALA A 254 14.99 -20.40 -0.86
C ALA A 254 15.04 -21.08 -2.23
N THR A 255 16.25 -21.33 -2.73
CA THR A 255 16.50 -22.03 -4.01
C THR A 255 15.87 -23.43 -3.99
N LYS A 256 16.10 -24.21 -2.92
CA LYS A 256 15.50 -25.54 -2.76
C LYS A 256 13.96 -25.52 -2.77
N ILE A 257 13.34 -24.51 -2.14
CA ILE A 257 11.88 -24.36 -2.16
C ILE A 257 11.41 -23.96 -3.56
N GLY A 258 12.06 -22.98 -4.18
CA GLY A 258 11.77 -22.54 -5.55
C GLY A 258 11.78 -23.71 -6.54
N GLU A 259 12.87 -24.48 -6.57
CA GLU A 259 13.00 -25.70 -7.38
C GLU A 259 11.81 -26.65 -7.23
N LYS A 260 11.41 -26.91 -5.98
CA LYS A 260 10.30 -27.82 -5.66
C LYS A 260 8.94 -27.25 -6.05
N GLU A 261 8.77 -25.93 -5.97
CA GLU A 261 7.49 -25.26 -6.21
C GLU A 261 7.28 -24.85 -7.67
N THR A 262 8.25 -25.02 -8.57
CA THR A 262 8.17 -24.61 -9.98
C THR A 262 8.49 -25.74 -10.97
N THR A 263 8.04 -26.96 -10.69
CA THR A 263 8.34 -28.16 -11.49
C THR A 263 7.44 -28.41 -12.70
N ASN A 264 6.34 -27.67 -12.87
CA ASN A 264 5.33 -27.97 -13.89
C ASN A 264 5.32 -27.03 -15.11
N ASN A 265 6.34 -26.17 -15.24
CA ASN A 265 6.49 -25.22 -16.34
C ASN A 265 7.93 -24.70 -16.46
N ASP A 266 8.30 -24.24 -17.65
CA ASP A 266 9.66 -23.78 -17.95
C ASP A 266 9.92 -22.32 -17.56
N PHE A 267 8.86 -21.58 -17.22
CA PHE A 267 8.93 -20.17 -16.84
C PHE A 267 9.39 -19.95 -15.39
N GLN A 268 9.59 -21.02 -14.61
CA GLN A 268 9.81 -20.93 -13.15
C GLN A 268 8.69 -20.19 -12.40
N ILE A 269 7.45 -20.29 -12.90
CA ILE A 269 6.27 -19.78 -12.21
C ILE A 269 5.83 -20.83 -11.18
N LYS A 270 5.42 -20.41 -9.99
CA LYS A 270 4.87 -21.31 -8.96
C LYS A 270 3.79 -22.22 -9.54
N ASN A 271 3.91 -23.53 -9.28
CA ASN A 271 3.08 -24.60 -9.83
C ASN A 271 1.59 -24.32 -9.75
N SER A 272 1.11 -23.80 -8.60
CA SER A 272 -0.30 -23.45 -8.41
C SER A 272 -0.70 -22.24 -9.25
N PHE A 273 0.13 -21.20 -9.30
CA PHE A 273 -0.15 -20.02 -10.11
C PHE A 273 -0.19 -20.38 -11.59
N TYR A 274 0.79 -21.14 -12.08
CA TYR A 274 0.83 -21.59 -13.46
C TYR A 274 -0.42 -22.39 -13.83
N ARG A 275 -0.78 -23.40 -13.01
CA ARG A 275 -1.95 -24.25 -13.24
C ARG A 275 -3.25 -23.45 -13.35
N TYR A 276 -3.47 -22.49 -12.44
CA TYR A 276 -4.76 -21.81 -12.32
C TYR A 276 -4.86 -20.48 -13.07
N ARG A 277 -3.75 -19.81 -13.37
CA ARG A 277 -3.74 -18.47 -13.98
C ARG A 277 -3.11 -18.41 -15.37
N VAL A 278 -2.18 -19.32 -15.69
CA VAL A 278 -1.41 -19.26 -16.93
C VAL A 278 -1.78 -20.36 -17.91
N LYS A 279 -1.73 -21.63 -17.48
CA LYS A 279 -1.82 -22.82 -18.34
C LYS A 279 -3.02 -22.80 -19.30
N MET A 280 -4.19 -22.42 -18.80
CA MET A 280 -5.44 -22.42 -19.60
C MET A 280 -5.46 -21.37 -20.71
N ARG A 281 -4.65 -20.31 -20.60
CA ARG A 281 -4.59 -19.21 -21.57
C ARG A 281 -3.21 -19.06 -22.20
N LEU A 282 -2.32 -20.03 -22.02
CA LEU A 282 -0.91 -19.92 -22.40
C LEU A 282 -0.75 -19.45 -23.85
N LYS A 283 -1.42 -20.11 -24.81
CA LYS A 283 -1.39 -19.73 -26.24
C LYS A 283 -1.86 -18.29 -26.50
N GLN A 284 -2.86 -17.80 -25.77
CA GLN A 284 -3.38 -16.44 -25.90
C GLN A 284 -2.43 -15.40 -25.28
N LEU A 285 -1.61 -15.81 -24.32
CA LEU A 285 -0.66 -14.94 -23.62
C LEU A 285 0.63 -14.73 -24.41
N ALA A 286 0.95 -15.62 -25.36
CA ALA A 286 2.08 -15.44 -26.27
C ALA A 286 1.98 -14.08 -26.96
N GLN A 287 3.02 -13.26 -26.84
CA GLN A 287 3.09 -11.95 -27.49
C GLN A 287 1.98 -10.95 -27.09
N SER A 288 1.21 -11.24 -26.03
CA SER A 288 0.08 -10.42 -25.58
C SER A 288 0.47 -9.05 -24.99
N GLN A 289 1.75 -8.86 -24.62
CA GLN A 289 2.24 -7.66 -23.93
C GLN A 289 3.13 -6.77 -24.81
N LYS A 290 3.24 -7.03 -26.13
CA LYS A 290 4.05 -6.20 -27.04
C LYS A 290 3.72 -4.71 -27.02
N ALA A 291 2.45 -4.39 -26.80
CA ALA A 291 1.95 -3.01 -26.80
C ALA A 291 1.86 -2.40 -25.39
N PHE A 292 2.33 -3.11 -24.36
CA PHE A 292 2.37 -2.55 -23.01
C PHE A 292 3.45 -1.46 -22.95
N ASP A 293 3.14 -0.38 -22.24
CA ASP A 293 4.05 0.73 -22.02
C ASP A 293 3.82 1.30 -20.61
N TYR A 294 4.91 1.44 -19.85
CA TYR A 294 4.93 1.92 -18.47
C TYR A 294 5.59 3.29 -18.32
N ARG A 295 6.02 3.91 -19.43
CA ARG A 295 6.78 5.16 -19.41
C ARG A 295 5.89 6.39 -19.28
N GLN A 296 4.61 6.26 -19.61
CA GLN A 296 3.62 7.34 -19.55
C GLN A 296 2.43 6.92 -18.70
N SER A 297 2.16 7.65 -17.61
CA SER A 297 1.07 7.35 -16.68
C SER A 297 0.78 8.52 -15.75
N ASP A 298 -0.47 8.65 -15.32
CA ASP A 298 -0.86 9.53 -14.23
C ASP A 298 -0.37 9.01 -12.85
N GLU A 299 -0.10 7.71 -12.73
CA GLU A 299 0.46 7.09 -11.51
C GLU A 299 1.81 7.72 -11.10
N TYR A 300 2.58 8.30 -12.02
CA TYR A 300 3.79 9.06 -11.67
C TYR A 300 3.50 10.29 -10.79
N ALA A 301 2.37 10.95 -11.03
CA ALA A 301 1.94 12.10 -10.24
C ALA A 301 1.19 11.66 -8.96
N ASP A 302 0.45 10.56 -9.01
CA ASP A 302 -0.13 9.97 -7.79
C ASP A 302 0.99 9.47 -6.84
N PHE A 303 2.07 8.91 -7.37
CA PHE A 303 3.28 8.53 -6.63
C PHE A 303 3.98 9.77 -6.05
N GLN A 304 3.97 10.90 -6.75
CA GLN A 304 4.51 12.15 -6.22
C GLN A 304 3.78 12.59 -4.94
N ALA A 305 2.47 12.34 -4.82
CA ALA A 305 1.73 12.66 -3.61
C ALA A 305 2.19 11.80 -2.41
N VAL A 306 2.49 10.51 -2.65
CA VAL A 306 3.10 9.63 -1.64
C VAL A 306 4.45 10.18 -1.18
N LEU A 307 5.32 10.59 -2.11
CA LEU A 307 6.62 11.18 -1.78
C LEU A 307 6.47 12.46 -0.96
N ALA A 308 5.51 13.32 -1.33
CA ALA A 308 5.22 14.55 -0.60
C ALA A 308 4.76 14.26 0.85
N GLU A 309 3.93 13.24 1.07
CA GLU A 309 3.53 12.84 2.43
C GLU A 309 4.71 12.29 3.23
N PHE A 310 5.55 11.44 2.65
CA PHE A 310 6.77 10.97 3.33
C PHE A 310 7.71 12.13 3.71
N ALA A 311 7.84 13.13 2.83
CA ALA A 311 8.64 14.31 3.13
C ALA A 311 8.03 15.16 4.24
N LYS A 312 6.72 15.41 4.18
CA LYS A 312 5.97 16.13 5.23
C LYS A 312 6.13 15.48 6.60
N GLN A 313 6.17 14.15 6.65
CA GLN A 313 6.32 13.39 7.89
C GLN A 313 7.79 13.14 8.29
N HIS A 314 8.77 13.53 7.47
CA HIS A 314 10.18 13.13 7.67
C HIS A 314 10.33 11.61 7.81
N THR A 315 9.63 10.83 6.99
CA THR A 315 9.71 9.37 7.01
C THR A 315 10.99 8.91 6.30
N ASP A 316 11.78 8.06 6.94
CA ASP A 316 12.91 7.38 6.31
C ASP A 316 12.37 6.16 5.56
N VAL A 317 12.52 6.11 4.23
CA VAL A 317 11.82 5.12 3.39
C VAL A 317 12.80 4.31 2.57
N LEU A 318 12.70 2.98 2.63
CA LEU A 318 13.35 2.08 1.69
C LEU A 318 12.38 1.76 0.54
N PHE A 319 12.75 2.14 -0.68
CA PHE A 319 12.04 1.76 -1.89
C PHE A 319 12.58 0.45 -2.44
N ILE A 320 11.69 -0.43 -2.90
CA ILE A 320 12.05 -1.70 -3.54
C ILE A 320 11.45 -1.72 -4.93
N ILE A 321 12.29 -1.83 -5.96
CA ILE A 321 11.83 -1.94 -7.35
C ILE A 321 11.96 -3.40 -7.77
N GLN A 322 10.82 -4.04 -8.07
CA GLN A 322 10.78 -5.45 -8.49
C GLN A 322 11.20 -5.58 -9.97
N PRO A 323 11.66 -6.75 -10.44
CA PRO A 323 11.74 -7.05 -11.86
C PRO A 323 10.45 -7.69 -12.37
N VAL A 324 10.42 -7.98 -13.68
CA VAL A 324 9.52 -8.97 -14.27
C VAL A 324 10.29 -10.26 -14.49
N ASN A 325 9.64 -11.42 -14.33
CA ASN A 325 10.23 -12.69 -14.72
C ASN A 325 10.62 -12.66 -16.20
N GLN A 326 11.92 -12.73 -16.52
CA GLN A 326 12.42 -12.48 -17.86
C GLN A 326 11.95 -13.56 -18.85
N ARG A 327 11.81 -14.82 -18.40
CA ARG A 327 11.28 -15.92 -19.23
C ARG A 327 9.83 -15.64 -19.62
N TRP A 328 9.06 -15.11 -18.67
CA TRP A 328 7.68 -14.71 -18.92
C TRP A 328 7.60 -13.49 -19.85
N ALA A 329 8.41 -12.45 -19.59
CA ALA A 329 8.47 -11.26 -20.43
C ALA A 329 8.82 -11.58 -21.88
N HIS A 330 9.78 -12.50 -22.11
CA HIS A 330 10.13 -12.97 -23.45
C HIS A 330 8.93 -13.64 -24.14
N TYR A 331 8.23 -14.53 -23.42
CA TYR A 331 7.07 -15.23 -23.97
C TYR A 331 5.92 -14.29 -24.33
N THR A 332 5.61 -13.34 -23.46
CA THR A 332 4.53 -12.35 -23.68
C THR A 332 4.94 -11.21 -24.60
N GLY A 333 6.23 -11.09 -24.94
CA GLY A 333 6.75 -10.00 -25.76
C GLY A 333 6.83 -8.65 -25.04
N LEU A 334 6.88 -8.64 -23.70
CA LEU A 334 7.03 -7.40 -22.92
C LEU A 334 8.43 -6.81 -23.18
N ASN A 335 8.46 -5.59 -23.71
CA ASN A 335 9.70 -4.89 -24.03
C ASN A 335 10.48 -4.56 -22.75
N GLN A 336 11.69 -5.14 -22.61
CA GLN A 336 12.56 -4.93 -21.46
C GLN A 336 13.18 -3.53 -21.43
N ASP A 337 13.54 -2.95 -22.57
CA ASP A 337 14.09 -1.59 -22.63
C ASP A 337 13.04 -0.57 -22.18
N MET A 338 11.78 -0.75 -22.58
CA MET A 338 10.65 0.06 -22.09
C MET A 338 10.51 -0.06 -20.57
N TYR A 339 10.65 -1.28 -20.03
CA TYR A 339 10.60 -1.53 -18.60
C TYR A 339 11.73 -0.80 -17.86
N TYR A 340 12.98 -0.95 -18.30
CA TYR A 340 14.14 -0.28 -17.69
C TYR A 340 14.04 1.24 -17.78
N GLN A 341 13.58 1.77 -18.91
CA GLN A 341 13.28 3.18 -19.07
C GLN A 341 12.23 3.71 -18.07
N SER A 342 11.20 2.92 -17.75
CA SER A 342 10.23 3.28 -16.71
C SER A 342 10.85 3.25 -15.30
N VAL A 343 11.79 2.33 -15.05
CA VAL A 343 12.54 2.25 -13.78
C VAL A 343 13.45 3.48 -13.62
N ASP A 344 14.19 3.86 -14.66
CA ASP A 344 15.05 5.05 -14.65
C ASP A 344 14.24 6.32 -14.38
N LYS A 345 13.03 6.41 -14.97
CA LYS A 345 12.10 7.50 -14.72
C LYS A 345 11.71 7.59 -13.23
N ILE A 346 11.35 6.47 -12.60
CA ILE A 346 11.06 6.42 -11.16
C ILE A 346 12.28 6.80 -10.31
N LYS A 347 13.46 6.29 -10.65
CA LYS A 347 14.70 6.59 -9.92
C LYS A 347 15.07 8.06 -10.01
N LYS A 348 14.89 8.70 -11.17
CA LYS A 348 15.02 10.16 -11.32
C LYS A 348 14.09 10.90 -10.36
N GLN A 349 12.81 10.55 -10.34
CA GLN A 349 11.82 11.17 -9.45
C GLN A 349 12.18 11.01 -7.96
N LEU A 350 12.67 9.84 -7.56
CA LEU A 350 13.12 9.57 -6.19
C LEU A 350 14.38 10.36 -5.82
N THR A 351 15.47 10.14 -6.57
CA THR A 351 16.81 10.59 -6.19
C THR A 351 16.97 12.10 -6.24
N THR A 352 16.35 12.77 -7.21
CA THR A 352 16.38 14.26 -7.27
C THR A 352 15.65 14.94 -6.13
N GLN A 353 14.80 14.21 -5.40
CA GLN A 353 14.08 14.72 -4.24
C GLN A 353 14.68 14.23 -2.91
N GLY A 354 15.82 13.53 -2.95
CA GLY A 354 16.56 13.05 -1.78
C GLY A 354 16.21 11.63 -1.32
N PHE A 355 15.32 10.91 -2.02
CA PHE A 355 14.97 9.53 -1.69
C PHE A 355 16.02 8.55 -2.26
N ASN A 356 17.11 8.35 -1.52
CA ASN A 356 18.29 7.59 -2.00
C ASN A 356 18.34 6.13 -1.52
N ASN A 357 17.48 5.73 -0.60
CA ASN A 357 17.38 4.35 -0.12
C ASN A 357 16.56 3.51 -1.12
N ILE A 358 17.21 3.03 -2.18
CA ILE A 358 16.56 2.27 -3.27
C ILE A 358 17.24 0.90 -3.41
N ALA A 359 16.47 -0.17 -3.19
CA ALA A 359 16.83 -1.53 -3.57
C ALA A 359 16.26 -1.82 -4.96
N ASP A 360 17.08 -1.63 -5.98
CA ASP A 360 16.71 -1.82 -7.38
C ASP A 360 17.03 -3.24 -7.84
N PHE A 361 15.99 -4.04 -8.08
CA PHE A 361 16.11 -5.40 -8.59
C PHE A 361 15.59 -5.53 -10.02
N SER A 362 15.35 -4.43 -10.74
CA SER A 362 14.73 -4.43 -12.07
C SER A 362 15.44 -5.32 -13.10
N HIS A 363 16.76 -5.48 -12.98
CA HIS A 363 17.59 -6.32 -13.86
C HIS A 363 17.74 -7.79 -13.39
N GLU A 364 17.14 -8.18 -12.26
CA GLU A 364 17.26 -9.53 -11.69
C GLU A 364 16.20 -10.51 -12.21
N GLY A 365 15.44 -10.13 -13.25
CA GLY A 365 14.35 -10.94 -13.80
C GLY A 365 14.76 -12.31 -14.37
N ASN A 366 16.04 -12.50 -14.71
CA ASN A 366 16.59 -13.78 -15.19
C ASN A 366 17.05 -14.70 -14.05
N ALA A 367 17.25 -14.16 -12.85
CA ALA A 367 17.80 -14.92 -11.75
C ALA A 367 16.82 -16.03 -11.33
N ASN A 368 17.35 -17.24 -11.15
CA ASN A 368 16.54 -18.41 -10.84
C ASN A 368 15.78 -18.19 -9.51
N TYR A 369 14.48 -18.48 -9.54
CA TYR A 369 13.58 -18.40 -8.37
C TYR A 369 13.53 -17.03 -7.70
N PHE A 370 13.95 -15.97 -8.41
CA PHE A 370 13.87 -14.60 -7.93
C PHE A 370 12.41 -14.12 -7.86
N MET A 371 11.60 -14.55 -8.82
CA MET A 371 10.18 -14.26 -8.93
C MET A 371 9.36 -15.48 -8.53
N GLN A 372 8.29 -15.27 -7.74
CA GLN A 372 7.35 -16.33 -7.41
C GLN A 372 6.46 -16.69 -8.60
N ASP A 373 6.10 -15.67 -9.38
CA ASP A 373 5.25 -15.78 -10.54
C ASP A 373 5.74 -14.85 -11.66
N THR A 374 4.82 -14.22 -12.39
CA THR A 374 5.13 -13.35 -13.52
C THR A 374 5.75 -12.02 -13.09
N ILE A 375 5.34 -11.46 -11.95
CA ILE A 375 5.63 -10.07 -11.56
C ILE A 375 5.89 -9.86 -10.06
N HIS A 376 5.68 -10.87 -9.21
CA HIS A 376 5.90 -10.72 -7.77
C HIS A 376 7.21 -11.38 -7.32
N LEU A 377 7.97 -10.70 -6.46
CA LEU A 377 9.12 -11.28 -5.76
C LEU A 377 8.74 -12.60 -5.09
N GLY A 378 9.66 -13.56 -5.17
CA GLY A 378 9.56 -14.84 -4.48
C GLY A 378 10.87 -15.22 -3.84
N TRP A 379 10.86 -16.29 -3.06
CA TRP A 379 12.04 -17.05 -2.57
C TRP A 379 13.37 -16.28 -2.61
N ASN A 380 14.16 -16.39 -3.70
CA ASN A 380 15.48 -15.79 -3.81
C ASN A 380 15.43 -14.25 -3.87
N GLY A 381 14.41 -13.69 -4.52
CA GLY A 381 14.16 -12.25 -4.58
C GLY A 381 13.83 -11.68 -3.20
N TRP A 382 13.07 -12.38 -2.36
CA TRP A 382 12.85 -11.95 -0.98
C TRP A 382 14.12 -12.01 -0.14
N VAL A 383 14.98 -13.01 -0.34
CA VAL A 383 16.31 -13.05 0.31
C VAL A 383 17.19 -11.89 -0.15
N ALA A 384 17.13 -11.51 -1.43
CA ALA A 384 17.84 -10.33 -1.95
C ALA A 384 17.30 -9.04 -1.33
N ALA A 385 15.97 -8.85 -1.30
CA ALA A 385 15.32 -7.73 -0.65
C ALA A 385 15.65 -7.63 0.85
N ASP A 386 15.73 -8.77 1.54
CA ASP A 386 16.04 -8.83 2.96
C ASP A 386 17.43 -8.29 3.30
N ARG A 387 18.41 -8.42 2.39
CA ARG A 387 19.75 -7.83 2.54
C ARG A 387 19.72 -6.30 2.59
N HIS A 388 18.65 -5.67 2.12
CA HIS A 388 18.43 -4.23 2.25
C HIS A 388 17.46 -3.91 3.39
N ILE A 389 16.34 -4.64 3.47
CA ILE A 389 15.28 -4.41 4.47
C ILE A 389 15.81 -4.59 5.90
N ASN A 390 16.50 -5.70 6.17
CA ASN A 390 16.94 -6.02 7.52
C ASN A 390 17.91 -4.95 8.08
N PRO A 391 19.07 -4.66 7.44
CA PRO A 391 19.97 -3.63 7.95
C PRO A 391 19.33 -2.23 7.97
N PHE A 392 18.47 -1.90 7.00
CA PHE A 392 17.73 -0.64 7.03
C PHE A 392 16.90 -0.50 8.32
N LEU A 393 16.06 -1.50 8.63
CA LEU A 393 15.15 -1.43 9.78
C LEU A 393 15.85 -1.66 11.13
N THR A 394 16.91 -2.46 11.19
CA THR A 394 17.64 -2.73 12.44
C THR A 394 18.55 -1.56 12.84
N ASN A 395 19.11 -0.83 11.87
CA ASN A 395 19.96 0.34 12.12
C ASN A 395 19.16 1.58 12.60
N GLY A 396 17.84 1.50 12.58
CA GLY A 396 16.94 2.54 13.06
C GLY A 396 16.83 3.75 12.13
N TYR A 397 15.93 4.65 12.51
CA TYR A 397 15.59 5.86 11.75
C TYR A 397 16.82 6.76 11.55
N LYS A 398 16.98 7.27 10.32
CA LYS A 398 17.92 8.35 10.00
C LYS A 398 17.15 9.63 9.64
N PRO A 399 17.60 10.81 10.14
CA PRO A 399 17.03 12.08 9.74
C PRO A 399 17.04 12.25 8.21
N THR A 400 15.92 12.71 7.66
CA THR A 400 15.75 12.90 6.23
C THR A 400 15.78 14.38 5.86
N ASN A 401 16.32 14.68 4.68
CA ASN A 401 16.33 16.02 4.10
C ASN A 401 15.84 15.92 2.66
N TYR A 402 14.52 15.82 2.50
CA TYR A 402 13.89 15.73 1.19
C TYR A 402 13.54 17.10 0.64
N HIS A 403 13.67 17.25 -0.67
CA HIS A 403 13.33 18.48 -1.39
C HIS A 403 12.26 18.16 -2.43
N ILE A 404 11.00 18.35 -2.04
CA ILE A 404 9.86 18.03 -2.90
C ILE A 404 9.80 19.01 -4.08
N ASN A 405 9.78 18.45 -5.29
CA ASN A 405 9.56 19.18 -6.53
C ASN A 405 8.15 18.90 -7.07
N ASN A 406 7.29 19.92 -7.05
CA ASN A 406 5.91 19.81 -7.50
C ASN A 406 5.77 19.71 -9.03
N ASN A 407 6.83 19.93 -9.81
CA ASN A 407 6.80 19.70 -11.26
C ASN A 407 6.52 18.23 -11.60
N TYR A 408 6.85 17.29 -10.70
CA TYR A 408 6.49 15.87 -10.84
C TYR A 408 4.97 15.61 -10.79
N LEU A 409 4.14 16.58 -10.39
CA LEU A 409 2.68 16.50 -10.50
C LEU A 409 2.16 16.83 -11.93
N SER A 410 3.01 17.43 -12.77
CA SER A 410 2.61 17.96 -14.08
C SER A 410 2.24 16.88 -15.09
N ARG A 411 1.41 17.25 -16.07
CA ARG A 411 1.15 16.40 -17.25
C ARG A 411 2.41 16.20 -18.10
N GLU A 412 3.37 17.12 -18.04
CA GLU A 412 4.67 16.97 -18.71
C GLU A 412 5.41 15.77 -18.14
N TRP A 413 5.59 15.68 -16.82
CA TRP A 413 6.23 14.52 -16.19
C TRP A 413 5.48 13.22 -16.49
N GLN A 414 4.16 13.22 -16.33
CA GLN A 414 3.32 12.05 -16.57
C GLN A 414 3.49 11.48 -17.99
N ASN A 415 3.68 12.35 -18.99
CA ASN A 415 3.82 11.97 -20.40
C ASN A 415 5.26 11.98 -20.93
N LEU A 416 6.25 12.36 -20.11
CA LEU A 416 7.65 12.44 -20.52
C LEU A 416 8.17 11.07 -20.96
N MET A 417 8.73 10.99 -22.16
CA MET A 417 9.47 9.81 -22.61
C MET A 417 10.86 9.82 -21.97
N PRO A 418 11.24 8.81 -21.17
CA PRO A 418 12.46 8.84 -20.36
C PRO A 418 13.71 8.43 -21.16
N THR A 419 14.06 9.23 -22.17
CA THR A 419 15.42 9.21 -22.71
C THR A 419 16.37 9.88 -21.71
N SER A 420 17.67 9.58 -21.79
CA SER A 420 18.67 10.21 -20.91
C SER A 420 18.58 11.74 -20.95
N ASP A 421 18.53 12.33 -22.14
CA ASP A 421 18.41 13.78 -22.33
C ASP A 421 17.12 14.35 -21.72
N ASN A 422 15.98 13.69 -21.93
CA ASN A 422 14.70 14.16 -21.40
C ASN A 422 14.69 14.12 -19.86
N LEU A 423 15.25 13.06 -19.25
CA LEU A 423 15.36 12.95 -17.80
C LEU A 423 16.34 13.98 -17.22
N GLU A 424 17.41 14.32 -17.93
CA GLU A 424 18.35 15.37 -17.51
C GLU A 424 17.71 16.76 -17.57
N GLN A 425 16.96 17.05 -18.64
CA GLN A 425 16.32 18.34 -18.88
C GLN A 425 15.10 18.59 -17.98
N PHE A 426 14.41 17.54 -17.53
CA PHE A 426 13.26 17.70 -16.63
C PHE A 426 13.70 18.25 -15.26
N LYS A 427 13.12 19.39 -14.89
CA LYS A 427 13.51 20.17 -13.71
C LYS A 427 12.62 19.95 -12.51
#